data_AF-A0A0A7DNL3-F1
#
_entry.id   AF-A0A0A7DNL3-F1
#
_cell.length_a   1.000
_cell.length_b   1.000
_cell.length_c   1.000
_cell.angle_alpha   90.00
_cell.angle_beta   90.00
_cell.angle_gamma   90.00
#
_symmetry.space_group_name_H-M   'P 1'
#
loop_
_entity.id
_entity.type
_entity.pdbx_description
1 polymer ?
#
loop_
_entity_poly.entity_id
_entity_poly.type
_entity_poly.pdbx_seq_one_letter_code
_entity_poly.pdbx_strand_id
1 'polypeptide(L)'
;MKTFAYAAAAAVACLATQSAAYDETTICPSSETAKLLALAADPYLDSCQTASGYTFVPPTAYPTETEVLLMCLTSDCYSLIGNLLDLKPADCVIDFGTVSINVLQLAESFLPNCTALGLSA
;
A
#
# COMPACT_ATOMS: atom_id res chain seq x y z
N MET A 1 -5.20 21.74 28.56
CA MET A 1 -5.06 20.27 28.47
C MET A 1 -6.40 19.72 28.00
N LYS A 2 -6.54 19.43 26.70
CA LYS A 2 -7.77 18.89 26.11
C LYS A 2 -7.63 17.38 26.08
N THR A 3 -8.36 16.71 26.96
CA THR A 3 -8.47 15.26 27.02
C THR A 3 -9.32 14.78 25.83
N PHE A 4 -8.69 14.15 24.85
CA PHE A 4 -9.39 13.38 23.82
C PHE A 4 -9.56 11.96 24.36
N ALA A 5 -10.79 11.62 24.73
CA ALA A 5 -11.16 10.25 25.08
C ALA A 5 -11.29 9.45 23.79
N TYR A 6 -10.31 8.59 23.50
CA TYR A 6 -10.41 7.62 22.42
C TYR A 6 -11.28 6.45 22.89
N ALA A 7 -12.53 6.41 22.43
CA ALA A 7 -13.36 5.23 22.59
C ALA A 7 -12.85 4.17 21.60
N ALA A 8 -12.24 3.11 22.11
CA ALA A 8 -11.86 1.94 21.33
C ALA A 8 -13.14 1.17 20.93
N ALA A 9 -13.71 1.51 19.78
CA ALA A 9 -14.70 0.67 19.12
C ALA A 9 -13.94 -0.39 18.32
N ALA A 10 -13.96 -1.64 18.81
CA ALA A 10 -13.52 -2.79 18.02
C ALA A 10 -14.55 -3.04 16.90
N ALA A 11 -14.43 -2.28 15.81
CA ALA A 11 -15.12 -2.59 14.57
C ALA A 11 -14.30 -3.66 13.85
N VAL A 12 -14.77 -4.90 13.86
CA VAL A 12 -14.36 -5.90 12.86
C VAL A 12 -15.03 -5.44 11.56
N ALA A 13 -14.38 -4.51 10.87
CA ALA A 13 -14.79 -4.12 9.53
C ALA A 13 -14.40 -5.27 8.59
N CYS A 14 -15.37 -6.09 8.21
CA CYS A 14 -15.25 -6.83 6.96
C CYS A 14 -15.01 -5.77 5.87
N LEU A 15 -13.80 -5.72 5.33
CA LEU A 15 -13.46 -4.92 4.16
C LEU A 15 -14.35 -5.41 3.01
N ALA A 16 -15.56 -4.87 2.89
CA ALA A 16 -16.43 -5.08 1.74
C ALA A 16 -15.78 -4.32 0.59
N THR A 17 -14.88 -5.02 -0.11
CA THR A 17 -14.08 -4.49 -1.20
C THR A 17 -14.98 -4.11 -2.37
N GLN A 18 -14.95 -2.84 -2.76
CA GLN A 18 -15.08 -2.51 -4.17
C GLN A 18 -13.82 -3.08 -4.83
N SER A 19 -13.87 -4.34 -5.25
CA SER A 19 -12.80 -4.91 -6.05
C SER A 19 -12.87 -4.28 -7.43
N ALA A 20 -12.01 -3.30 -7.69
CA ALA A 20 -11.55 -3.12 -9.06
C ALA A 20 -10.96 -4.47 -9.51
N ALA A 21 -11.38 -4.92 -10.70
CA ALA A 21 -10.85 -6.15 -11.27
C ALA A 21 -9.48 -5.82 -11.86
N TYR A 22 -8.43 -6.02 -11.05
CA TYR A 22 -7.04 -5.90 -11.47
C TYR A 22 -6.58 -7.19 -12.16
N ASP A 23 -5.65 -7.05 -13.11
CA ASP A 23 -5.04 -8.19 -13.79
C ASP A 23 -3.92 -8.80 -12.94
N GLU A 24 -4.24 -9.90 -12.27
CA GLU A 24 -3.30 -10.70 -11.45
C GLU A 24 -2.58 -11.80 -12.25
N THR A 25 -2.67 -11.79 -13.58
CA THR A 25 -2.15 -12.89 -14.42
C THR A 25 -1.21 -12.44 -15.53
N THR A 26 -1.40 -11.24 -16.07
CA THR A 26 -0.53 -10.71 -17.12
C THR A 26 0.79 -10.23 -16.52
N ILE A 27 1.90 -10.79 -17.00
CA ILE A 27 3.24 -10.37 -16.57
C ILE A 27 3.59 -9.01 -17.17
N CYS A 28 4.06 -8.10 -16.32
CA CYS A 28 4.52 -6.79 -16.74
C CYS A 28 5.78 -6.86 -17.61
N PRO A 29 5.95 -5.94 -18.57
CA PRO A 29 7.24 -5.73 -19.21
C PRO A 29 8.27 -5.25 -18.17
N SER A 30 9.57 -5.54 -18.41
CA SER A 30 10.66 -5.15 -17.50
C SER A 30 10.78 -3.63 -17.28
N SER A 31 10.18 -2.82 -18.17
CA SER A 31 10.05 -1.38 -17.98
C SER A 31 9.23 -1.00 -16.75
N GLU A 32 8.28 -1.82 -16.31
CA GLU A 32 7.50 -1.55 -15.09
C GLU A 32 8.39 -1.65 -13.83
N THR A 33 9.24 -2.68 -13.76
CA THR A 33 10.22 -2.79 -12.66
C THR A 33 11.17 -1.60 -12.64
N ALA A 34 11.56 -1.08 -13.81
CA ALA A 34 12.44 0.09 -13.91
C ALA A 34 11.79 1.37 -13.36
N LYS A 35 10.47 1.54 -13.49
CA LYS A 35 9.75 2.68 -12.89
C LYS A 35 9.91 2.70 -11.37
N LEU A 36 9.90 1.52 -10.73
CA LEU A 36 9.99 1.38 -9.27
C LEU A 36 11.38 1.71 -8.71
N LEU A 37 12.41 1.84 -9.55
CA LEU A 37 13.75 2.20 -9.09
C LEU A 37 13.75 3.57 -8.39
N ALA A 38 12.89 4.49 -8.81
CA ALA A 38 12.72 5.79 -8.17
C ALA A 38 12.21 5.66 -6.72
N LEU A 39 11.41 4.62 -6.43
CA LEU A 39 10.85 4.40 -5.10
C LEU A 39 11.93 4.05 -4.07
N ALA A 40 13.01 3.39 -4.49
CA ALA A 40 14.14 3.05 -3.61
C ALA A 40 14.88 4.29 -3.05
N ALA A 41 14.72 5.46 -3.68
CA ALA A 41 15.27 6.73 -3.23
C ALA A 41 14.18 7.68 -2.68
N ASP A 42 12.95 7.20 -2.53
CA ASP A 42 11.84 8.00 -2.03
C ASP A 42 12.06 8.36 -0.55
N PRO A 43 11.96 9.65 -0.17
CA PRO A 43 12.23 10.08 1.20
C PRO A 43 11.26 9.51 2.23
N TYR A 44 10.10 9.00 1.80
CA TYR A 44 9.07 8.43 2.67
C TYR A 44 9.18 6.90 2.81
N LEU A 45 10.03 6.23 2.01
CA LEU A 45 10.15 4.78 1.99
C LEU A 45 10.54 4.22 3.35
N ASP A 46 11.69 4.64 3.90
CA ASP A 46 12.22 4.08 5.16
C ASP A 46 11.27 4.31 6.33
N SER A 47 10.67 5.50 6.40
CA SER A 47 9.72 5.85 7.46
C SER A 47 8.46 4.99 7.39
N CYS A 48 7.87 4.84 6.20
CA CYS A 48 6.68 4.01 6.02
C CYS A 48 6.95 2.52 6.31
N GLN A 49 8.05 1.96 5.79
CA GLN A 49 8.40 0.56 6.04
C GLN A 49 8.65 0.30 7.53
N THR A 50 9.38 1.20 8.20
CA THR A 50 9.69 1.07 9.63
C THR A 50 8.43 1.14 10.49
N ALA A 51 7.51 2.06 10.18
CA ALA A 51 6.29 2.26 10.96
C ALA A 51 5.25 1.16 10.73
N SER A 52 5.15 0.64 9.49
CA SER A 52 4.15 -0.36 9.13
C SER A 52 4.61 -1.81 9.27
N GLY A 53 5.91 -2.07 9.17
CA GLY A 53 6.47 -3.41 9.03
C GLY A 53 6.42 -3.96 7.59
N TYR A 54 5.71 -3.30 6.67
CA TYR A 54 5.62 -3.72 5.28
C TYR A 54 6.89 -3.37 4.52
N THR A 55 7.41 -4.30 3.72
CA THR A 55 8.56 -4.06 2.84
C THR A 55 8.07 -3.80 1.42
N PHE A 56 8.41 -2.63 0.85
CA PHE A 56 8.08 -2.27 -0.53
C PHE A 56 9.17 -2.68 -1.52
N VAL A 57 10.45 -2.67 -1.12
CA VAL A 57 11.58 -2.85 -2.04
C VAL A 57 12.60 -3.87 -1.51
N PRO A 58 12.61 -5.12 -2.01
CA PRO A 58 11.53 -5.78 -2.76
C PRO A 58 10.42 -6.28 -1.82
N PRO A 59 9.15 -6.34 -2.28
CA PRO A 59 8.07 -6.89 -1.48
C PRO A 59 8.19 -8.42 -1.40
N THR A 60 7.64 -9.00 -0.33
CA THR A 60 7.56 -10.46 -0.15
C THR A 60 6.14 -11.00 -0.14
N ALA A 61 5.15 -10.12 -0.01
CA ALA A 61 3.71 -10.39 -0.01
C ALA A 61 2.94 -9.09 -0.30
N TYR A 62 1.62 -9.17 -0.47
CA TYR A 62 0.75 -8.02 -0.23
C TYR A 62 0.72 -7.70 1.27
N PRO A 63 0.49 -6.43 1.67
CA PRO A 63 0.35 -6.06 3.07
C PRO A 63 -0.75 -6.87 3.78
N THR A 64 -0.44 -7.37 4.97
CA THR A 64 -1.42 -7.95 5.89
C THR A 64 -2.35 -6.87 6.45
N GLU A 65 -3.50 -7.25 7.01
CA GLU A 65 -4.45 -6.30 7.62
C GLU A 65 -3.79 -5.42 8.70
N THR A 66 -2.90 -5.99 9.50
CA THR A 66 -2.15 -5.26 10.54
C THR A 66 -1.19 -4.25 9.93
N GLU A 67 -0.45 -4.62 8.87
CA GLU A 67 0.44 -3.71 8.16
C GLU A 67 -0.36 -2.58 7.50
N VAL A 68 -1.48 -2.89 6.84
CA VAL A 68 -2.39 -1.87 6.26
C VAL A 68 -2.85 -0.88 7.32
N LEU A 69 -3.31 -1.35 8.48
CA LEU A 69 -3.72 -0.47 9.58
C LEU A 69 -2.59 0.48 10.00
N LEU A 70 -1.37 -0.03 10.16
CA LEU A 70 -0.22 0.79 10.53
C LEU A 70 0.20 1.76 9.41
N MET A 71 0.10 1.36 8.15
CA MET A 71 0.29 2.25 7.01
C MET A 71 -0.74 3.39 7.03
N CYS A 72 -2.01 3.09 7.28
CA CYS A 72 -3.09 4.08 7.37
C CYS A 72 -2.94 5.04 8.57
N LEU A 73 -2.15 4.69 9.59
CA LEU A 73 -1.83 5.57 10.72
C LEU A 73 -0.54 6.38 10.50
N THR A 74 0.14 6.21 9.36
CA THR A 74 1.45 6.80 9.05
C THR A 74 1.36 7.72 7.85
N SER A 75 1.49 9.04 8.06
CA SER A 75 1.41 10.05 6.98
C SER A 75 2.41 9.83 5.85
N ASP A 76 3.59 9.31 6.16
CA ASP A 76 4.64 9.06 5.18
C ASP A 76 4.23 7.92 4.23
N CYS A 77 3.40 6.97 4.68
CA CYS A 77 2.84 5.95 3.79
C CYS A 77 1.87 6.54 2.76
N TYR A 78 1.08 7.56 3.13
CA TYR A 78 0.25 8.27 2.16
C TYR A 78 1.09 8.97 1.09
N SER A 79 2.19 9.60 1.50
CA SER A 79 3.10 10.28 0.57
C SER A 79 3.82 9.29 -0.33
N LEU A 80 4.30 8.17 0.21
CA LEU A 80 4.94 7.09 -0.54
C LEU A 80 3.99 6.47 -1.57
N ILE A 81 2.75 6.16 -1.17
CA ILE A 81 1.73 5.61 -2.10
C ILE A 81 1.36 6.63 -3.17
N GLY A 82 1.26 7.91 -2.83
CA GLY A 82 1.05 8.99 -3.81
C GLY A 82 2.18 9.02 -4.85
N ASN A 83 3.43 9.02 -4.41
CA ASN A 83 4.60 8.99 -5.29
C ASN A 83 4.63 7.71 -6.15
N LEU A 84 4.22 6.57 -5.61
CA LEU A 84 4.08 5.32 -6.35
C LEU A 84 3.03 5.41 -7.46
N LEU A 85 1.87 6.02 -7.20
CA LEU A 85 0.83 6.25 -8.21
C LEU A 85 1.29 7.22 -9.31
N ASP A 86 2.11 8.22 -8.96
CA ASP A 86 2.69 9.17 -9.93
C ASP A 86 3.63 8.51 -10.94
N LEU A 87 4.20 7.34 -10.61
CA LEU A 87 4.95 6.51 -11.55
C LEU A 87 4.07 5.80 -12.59
N LYS A 88 2.74 5.85 -12.43
CA LYS A 88 1.74 5.24 -13.31
C LYS A 88 2.03 3.75 -13.53
N PRO A 89 1.97 2.92 -12.47
CA PRO A 89 2.11 1.49 -12.62
C PRO A 89 1.02 0.96 -13.56
N ALA A 90 1.40 0.05 -14.46
CA ALA A 90 0.42 -0.63 -15.31
C ALA A 90 -0.38 -1.67 -14.49
N ASP A 91 -1.59 -1.97 -14.95
CA ASP A 91 -2.41 -3.07 -14.43
C ASP A 91 -1.86 -4.41 -14.95
N CYS A 92 -0.82 -4.90 -14.27
CA CYS A 92 -0.13 -6.16 -14.56
C CYS A 92 0.69 -6.59 -13.34
N VAL A 93 1.17 -7.82 -13.36
CA VAL A 93 1.96 -8.42 -12.28
C VAL A 93 3.46 -8.32 -12.54
N ILE A 94 4.19 -7.81 -11.56
CA ILE A 94 5.65 -7.91 -11.50
C ILE A 94 6.01 -9.13 -10.65
N ASP A 95 6.83 -10.02 -11.21
CA ASP A 95 7.41 -11.16 -10.50
C ASP A 95 8.71 -10.72 -9.80
N PHE A 96 8.70 -10.74 -8.46
CA PHE A 96 9.86 -10.46 -7.60
C PHE A 96 10.56 -11.75 -7.14
N GLY A 97 10.32 -12.88 -7.81
CA GLY A 97 10.93 -14.19 -7.59
C GLY A 97 10.12 -15.09 -6.66
N THR A 98 9.81 -14.62 -5.44
CA THR A 98 8.99 -15.37 -4.48
C THR A 98 7.55 -14.88 -4.39
N VAL A 99 7.27 -13.71 -4.97
CA VAL A 99 5.96 -13.08 -4.94
C VAL A 99 5.69 -12.37 -6.26
N SER A 100 4.42 -12.42 -6.65
CA SER A 100 3.84 -11.70 -7.78
C SER A 100 2.96 -10.58 -7.23
N ILE A 101 3.25 -9.34 -7.59
CA ILE A 101 2.50 -8.17 -7.12
C ILE A 101 2.05 -7.34 -8.32
N ASN A 102 0.75 -7.03 -8.37
CA ASN A 102 0.23 -5.93 -9.16
C ASN A 102 0.37 -4.64 -8.36
N VAL A 103 1.29 -3.79 -8.82
CA VAL A 103 1.66 -2.55 -8.11
C VAL A 103 0.52 -1.53 -8.17
N LEU A 104 -0.25 -1.50 -9.26
CA LEU A 104 -1.42 -0.63 -9.36
C LEU A 104 -2.47 -1.03 -8.33
N GLN A 105 -2.78 -2.33 -8.23
CA GLN A 105 -3.67 -2.85 -7.20
C GLN A 105 -3.20 -2.49 -5.79
N LEU A 106 -1.92 -2.74 -5.49
CA LEU A 106 -1.33 -2.42 -4.19
C LEU A 106 -1.55 -0.94 -3.83
N ALA A 107 -1.24 -0.05 -4.77
CA ALA A 107 -1.31 1.40 -4.55
C ALA A 107 -2.74 1.93 -4.47
N GLU A 108 -3.61 1.54 -5.40
CA GLU A 108 -5.01 2.02 -5.47
C GLU A 108 -5.89 1.42 -4.37
N SER A 109 -5.55 0.24 -3.84
CA SER A 109 -6.29 -0.36 -2.71
C SER A 109 -6.02 0.30 -1.36
N PHE A 110 -4.93 1.07 -1.23
CA PHE A 110 -4.53 1.69 0.04
C PHE A 110 -5.59 2.63 0.61
N LEU A 111 -6.02 3.65 -0.15
CA LEU A 111 -7.01 4.62 0.34
C LEU A 111 -8.38 4.00 0.65
N PRO A 112 -8.95 3.11 -0.20
CA PRO A 112 -10.16 2.36 0.14
C PRO A 112 -10.03 1.55 1.43
N ASN A 113 -8.90 0.86 1.63
CA ASN A 113 -8.66 0.08 2.85
C ASN A 113 -8.60 0.99 4.08
N CYS A 114 -7.89 2.11 4.02
CA CYS A 114 -7.85 3.06 5.13
C CYS A 114 -9.25 3.65 5.42
N THR A 115 -9.99 4.02 4.37
CA THR A 115 -11.37 4.52 4.51
C THR A 115 -12.29 3.51 5.19
N ALA A 116 -12.17 2.23 4.84
CA ALA A 116 -12.95 1.15 5.44
C ALA A 116 -12.59 0.91 6.93
N LEU A 117 -11.39 1.30 7.35
CA LEU A 117 -10.97 1.34 8.76
C LEU A 117 -11.40 2.62 9.49
N GLY A 118 -12.06 3.56 8.81
CA GLY A 118 -12.40 4.88 9.36
C GLY A 118 -11.21 5.83 9.49
N LEU A 119 -10.13 5.55 8.74
CA LEU A 119 -8.87 6.31 8.73
C LEU A 119 -8.71 6.93 7.34
N SER A 120 -9.05 8.20 7.18
CA SER A 120 -8.71 8.96 5.97
C SER A 120 -7.81 10.11 6.37
N ALA A 121 -6.68 10.26 5.68
CA ALA A 121 -5.79 11.41 5.84
C ALA A 121 -6.49 12.74 5.52
#